data_AF-F0YR90-F1
#
_entry.id   AF-F0YR90-F1
#
_cell.length_a   1.000
_cell.length_b   1.000
_cell.length_c   1.000
_cell.angle_alpha   90.00
_cell.angle_beta   90.00
_cell.angle_gamma   90.00
#
_symmetry.space_group_name_H-M   'P 1'
#
loop_
_entity.id
_entity.type
_entity.pdbx_description
1 polymer ?
#
loop_
_entity_poly.entity_id
_entity_poly.type
_entity_poly.pdbx_seq_one_letter_code
_entity_poly.pdbx_strand_id
1 'polypeptide(L)'
;LGDAYRRGRYGLVKSEKKAAKIYRRAVELGNVDAMIHLGLLYENGSGVKLDKKKAMKLYRAAADRGDAVAQFDLGVLLESEKKFEESIRYYALSADQGDTDAEYCLGLCYRDGRGTEVDLGKARYWFERA
;
A
#
# COMPACT_ATOMS: atom_id res chain seq x y z
N LEU A 1 -6.98 -18.89 3.96
CA LEU A 1 -5.98 -19.88 3.46
C LEU A 1 -4.76 -19.22 2.80
N GLY A 2 -4.92 -18.13 2.03
CA GLY A 2 -3.79 -17.40 1.43
C GLY A 2 -2.72 -16.99 2.46
N ASP A 3 -3.13 -16.35 3.56
CA ASP A 3 -2.20 -15.94 4.63
C ASP A 3 -1.53 -17.11 5.33
N ALA A 4 -2.25 -18.22 5.48
CA ALA A 4 -1.71 -19.42 6.11
C ALA A 4 -0.57 -20.01 5.27
N TYR A 5 -0.70 -20.05 3.93
CA TYR A 5 0.41 -20.41 3.05
C TYR A 5 1.51 -19.34 3.00
N ARG A 6 1.17 -18.05 3.00
CA ARG A 6 2.18 -16.97 2.99
C ARG A 6 3.06 -17.00 4.25
N ARG A 7 2.47 -17.33 5.40
CA ARG A 7 3.13 -17.32 6.72
C ARG A 7 3.56 -18.70 7.24
N GLY A 8 3.17 -19.78 6.57
CA GLY A 8 3.46 -21.15 7.02
C GLY A 8 2.75 -21.53 8.33
N ARG A 9 1.46 -21.16 8.49
CA ARG A 9 0.67 -21.41 9.71
C ARG A 9 -0.21 -22.65 9.60
N TYR A 10 -0.66 -23.17 10.75
CA TYR A 10 -1.62 -24.29 10.85
C TYR A 10 -1.12 -25.58 10.18
N GLY A 11 0.16 -25.89 10.32
CA GLY A 11 0.78 -27.08 9.72
C GLY A 11 1.03 -26.98 8.21
N LEU A 12 0.80 -25.83 7.59
CA LEU A 12 1.10 -25.62 6.18
C LEU A 12 2.54 -25.16 5.97
N VAL A 13 3.22 -25.76 4.99
CA VAL A 13 4.53 -25.29 4.53
C VAL A 13 4.37 -23.94 3.83
N LYS A 14 5.23 -22.97 4.18
CA LYS A 14 5.24 -21.63 3.58
C LYS A 14 5.35 -21.74 2.05
N SER A 15 4.44 -21.08 1.33
CA SER A 15 4.44 -21.04 -0.14
C SER A 15 3.74 -19.80 -0.67
N GLU A 16 4.53 -18.83 -1.11
CA GLU A 16 4.03 -17.58 -1.72
C GLU A 16 3.32 -17.84 -3.05
N LYS A 17 3.77 -18.84 -3.82
CA LYS A 17 3.12 -19.25 -5.08
C LYS A 17 1.70 -19.78 -4.84
N LYS A 18 1.49 -20.57 -3.78
CA LYS A 18 0.15 -21.04 -3.39
C LYS A 18 -0.70 -19.89 -2.85
N ALA A 19 -0.11 -19.02 -2.03
CA ALA A 19 -0.78 -17.82 -1.53
C ALA A 19 -1.26 -16.93 -2.68
N ALA A 20 -0.40 -16.63 -3.66
CA ALA A 20 -0.73 -15.83 -4.85
C ALA A 20 -1.88 -16.43 -5.68
N LYS A 21 -1.94 -17.76 -5.81
CA LYS A 21 -3.07 -18.41 -6.50
C LYS A 21 -4.40 -18.19 -5.75
N ILE A 22 -4.38 -18.27 -4.43
CA ILE A 22 -5.56 -18.06 -3.59
C ILE A 22 -5.97 -16.59 -3.58
N TYR A 23 -5.04 -15.66 -3.42
CA TYR A 23 -5.35 -14.24 -3.46
C TYR A 23 -5.91 -13.83 -4.82
N ARG A 24 -5.37 -14.33 -5.94
CA ARG A 24 -5.98 -14.08 -7.27
C ARG A 24 -7.45 -14.47 -7.33
N ARG A 25 -7.79 -15.65 -6.81
CA ARG A 25 -9.19 -16.10 -6.77
C ARG A 25 -10.05 -15.22 -5.86
N ALA A 26 -9.51 -14.73 -4.74
CA ALA A 26 -10.23 -13.82 -3.85
C ALA A 26 -10.40 -12.41 -4.44
N VAL A 27 -9.42 -11.92 -5.21
CA VAL A 27 -9.51 -10.66 -5.98
C VAL A 27 -10.61 -10.72 -7.03
N GLU A 28 -10.75 -11.85 -7.73
CA GLU A 28 -11.87 -12.08 -8.68
C GLU A 28 -13.25 -12.00 -7.99
N LEU A 29 -13.31 -12.27 -6.68
CA LEU A 29 -14.51 -12.17 -5.86
C LEU A 29 -14.67 -10.80 -5.18
N GLY A 30 -13.79 -9.84 -5.50
CA GLY A 30 -13.86 -8.47 -4.97
C GLY A 30 -13.29 -8.30 -3.56
N ASN A 31 -12.53 -9.25 -3.03
CA ASN A 31 -11.94 -9.14 -1.68
C ASN A 31 -10.79 -8.12 -1.67
N VAL A 32 -10.92 -7.08 -0.83
CA VAL A 32 -9.99 -5.95 -0.72
C VAL A 32 -8.63 -6.38 -0.12
N ASP A 33 -8.64 -7.12 0.99
CA ASP A 33 -7.40 -7.61 1.62
C ASP A 33 -6.54 -8.44 0.65
N ALA A 34 -7.20 -9.25 -0.19
CA ALA A 34 -6.53 -10.03 -1.21
C ALA A 34 -5.92 -9.17 -2.33
N MET A 35 -6.52 -8.03 -2.65
CA MET A 35 -5.92 -7.07 -3.59
C MET A 35 -4.62 -6.53 -3.02
N ILE A 36 -4.62 -6.10 -1.75
CA ILE A 36 -3.43 -5.61 -1.04
C ILE A 36 -2.35 -6.69 -0.99
N HIS A 37 -2.70 -7.88 -0.51
CA HIS A 37 -1.73 -8.97 -0.37
C HIS A 37 -1.19 -9.47 -1.71
N LEU A 38 -2.01 -9.54 -2.75
CA LEU A 38 -1.51 -9.88 -4.09
C LEU A 38 -0.67 -8.74 -4.68
N GLY A 39 -1.01 -7.48 -4.40
CA GLY A 39 -0.23 -6.32 -4.77
C GLY A 39 1.19 -6.41 -4.24
N LEU A 40 1.33 -6.70 -2.94
CA LEU A 40 2.61 -6.87 -2.27
C LEU A 40 3.45 -8.02 -2.87
N LEU A 41 2.80 -9.12 -3.26
CA LEU A 41 3.51 -10.21 -3.93
C LEU A 41 4.05 -9.79 -5.30
N TYR A 42 3.28 -9.02 -6.07
CA TYR A 42 3.74 -8.48 -7.36
C TYR A 42 4.82 -7.42 -7.21
N GLU A 43 4.75 -6.58 -6.18
CA GLU A 43 5.75 -5.57 -5.88
C GLU A 43 7.11 -6.20 -5.56
N ASN A 44 7.11 -7.25 -4.73
CA ASN A 44 8.33 -7.93 -4.29
C ASN A 44 8.80 -9.05 -5.24
N GLY A 45 7.98 -9.49 -6.19
CA GLY A 45 8.28 -10.68 -7.00
C GLY A 45 8.23 -11.99 -6.20
N SER A 46 7.41 -12.02 -5.16
CA SER A 46 7.29 -13.12 -4.20
C SER A 46 6.24 -14.13 -4.63
N GLY A 47 6.67 -15.30 -5.12
CA GLY A 47 5.76 -16.34 -5.62
C GLY A 47 5.05 -15.99 -6.95
N VAL A 48 5.32 -14.80 -7.50
CA VAL A 48 4.91 -14.30 -8.83
C VAL A 48 6.08 -13.52 -9.44
N LYS A 49 6.07 -13.31 -10.76
CA LYS A 49 7.06 -12.42 -11.38
C LYS A 49 6.83 -11.00 -10.89
N LEU A 50 7.91 -10.30 -10.52
CA LEU A 50 7.87 -8.89 -10.14
C LEU A 50 7.18 -8.06 -11.23
N ASP A 51 6.17 -7.30 -10.84
CA ASP A 51 5.33 -6.50 -11.73
C ASP A 51 4.68 -5.34 -10.94
N LYS A 52 5.44 -4.26 -10.76
CA LYS A 52 4.98 -3.06 -10.06
C LYS A 52 3.72 -2.44 -10.69
N LYS A 53 3.51 -2.60 -12.00
CA LYS A 53 2.29 -2.10 -12.68
C LYS A 53 1.05 -2.86 -12.22
N LYS A 54 1.15 -4.19 -12.03
CA LYS A 54 0.06 -4.97 -11.44
C LYS A 54 -0.15 -4.66 -9.97
N ALA A 55 0.93 -4.49 -9.19
CA ALA A 55 0.83 -4.06 -7.80
C ALA A 55 0.05 -2.73 -7.69
N MET A 56 0.46 -1.72 -8.46
CA MET A 56 -0.19 -0.40 -8.48
C MET A 56 -1.67 -0.48 -8.83
N LYS A 57 -2.06 -1.34 -9.81
CA LYS A 57 -3.48 -1.54 -10.15
C LYS A 57 -4.29 -2.18 -9.02
N LEU A 58 -3.71 -3.14 -8.31
CA LEU A 58 -4.38 -3.81 -7.20
C LEU A 58 -4.53 -2.88 -6.01
N TYR A 59 -3.47 -2.16 -5.63
CA TYR A 59 -3.55 -1.15 -4.57
C TYR A 59 -4.54 -0.05 -4.92
N ARG A 60 -4.55 0.45 -6.16
CA ARG A 60 -5.55 1.42 -6.63
C ARG A 60 -6.98 0.90 -6.46
N ALA A 61 -7.26 -0.33 -6.90
CA ALA A 61 -8.59 -0.92 -6.80
C ALA A 61 -9.08 -1.12 -5.35
N ALA A 62 -8.15 -1.32 -4.40
CA ALA A 62 -8.45 -1.38 -2.97
C ALA A 62 -8.58 0.02 -2.35
N ALA A 63 -7.70 0.96 -2.71
CA ALA A 63 -7.73 2.34 -2.27
C ALA A 63 -9.00 3.08 -2.72
N ASP A 64 -9.49 2.80 -3.93
CA ASP A 64 -10.76 3.31 -4.47
C ASP A 64 -11.98 2.78 -3.69
N ARG A 65 -11.81 1.71 -2.90
CA ARG A 65 -12.80 1.20 -1.94
C ARG A 65 -12.64 1.79 -0.54
N GLY A 66 -11.75 2.77 -0.36
CA GLY A 66 -11.54 3.47 0.89
C GLY A 66 -10.55 2.78 1.84
N ASP A 67 -9.88 1.71 1.44
CA ASP A 67 -8.95 1.01 2.33
C ASP A 67 -7.69 1.83 2.60
N ALA A 68 -7.45 2.18 3.87
CA ALA A 68 -6.33 3.01 4.30
C ALA A 68 -4.96 2.37 4.01
N VAL A 69 -4.81 1.07 4.28
CA VAL A 69 -3.56 0.34 4.03
C VAL A 69 -3.23 0.36 2.53
N ALA A 70 -4.23 0.11 1.68
CA ALA A 70 -4.06 0.18 0.23
C ALA A 70 -3.72 1.60 -0.27
N GLN A 71 -4.31 2.63 0.33
CA GLN A 71 -3.98 4.02 0.03
C GLN A 71 -2.52 4.32 0.40
N PHE A 72 -2.07 3.91 1.59
CA PHE A 72 -0.68 4.05 2.01
C PHE A 72 0.28 3.29 1.08
N ASP A 73 0.05 1.99 0.85
CA ASP A 73 0.89 1.15 -0.02
C ASP A 73 0.99 1.72 -1.44
N LEU A 74 -0.12 2.26 -1.97
CA LEU A 74 -0.12 2.93 -3.25
C LEU A 74 0.70 4.23 -3.22
N GLY A 75 0.57 5.02 -2.15
CA GLY A 75 1.37 6.22 -1.92
C GLY A 75 2.88 5.92 -1.95
N VAL A 76 3.31 4.89 -1.23
CA VAL A 76 4.71 4.43 -1.20
C VAL A 76 5.17 3.98 -2.58
N LEU A 77 4.35 3.19 -3.28
CA LEU A 77 4.71 2.71 -4.61
C LEU A 77 4.83 3.85 -5.62
N LEU A 78 3.93 4.84 -5.58
CA LEU A 78 3.97 6.04 -6.42
C LEU A 78 5.21 6.89 -6.14
N GLU A 79 5.57 7.05 -4.86
CA GLU A 79 6.79 7.75 -4.45
C GLU A 79 8.04 7.07 -5.00
N SER A 80 8.10 5.73 -4.92
CA SER A 80 9.20 4.94 -5.49
C SER A 80 9.37 5.13 -7.01
N GLU A 81 8.26 5.45 -7.70
CA GLU A 81 8.21 5.75 -9.13
C GLU A 81 8.32 7.26 -9.42
N LYS A 82 8.72 8.06 -8.42
CA LYS A 82 8.89 9.52 -8.48
C LYS A 82 7.62 10.31 -8.85
N LYS A 83 6.45 9.76 -8.57
CA LYS A 83 5.13 10.40 -8.78
C LYS A 83 4.65 11.09 -7.51
N PHE A 84 5.44 12.04 -7.02
CA PHE A 84 5.24 12.65 -5.70
C PHE A 84 3.88 13.37 -5.54
N GLU A 85 3.44 14.11 -6.56
CA GLU A 85 2.16 14.83 -6.55
C GLU A 85 0.94 13.90 -6.42
N GLU A 86 1.05 12.69 -6.95
CA GLU A 86 -0.01 11.68 -6.85
C GLU A 86 0.08 10.94 -5.51
N SER A 87 1.31 10.61 -5.08
CA SER A 87 1.60 9.94 -3.81
C SER A 87 1.04 10.71 -2.61
N ILE A 88 1.24 12.03 -2.54
CA ILE A 88 0.77 12.85 -1.41
C ILE A 88 -0.75 12.80 -1.24
N ARG A 89 -1.51 12.66 -2.34
CA ARG A 89 -2.98 12.52 -2.27
C ARG A 89 -3.39 11.23 -1.59
N TYR A 90 -2.68 10.14 -1.88
CA TYR A 90 -2.96 8.84 -1.28
C TYR A 90 -2.50 8.76 0.18
N TYR A 91 -1.37 9.38 0.52
CA TYR A 91 -1.01 9.56 1.93
C TYR A 91 -2.05 10.38 2.68
N ALA A 92 -2.57 11.47 2.11
CA ALA A 92 -3.65 12.26 2.73
C ALA A 92 -4.90 11.42 3.00
N LEU A 93 -5.36 10.63 2.01
CA LEU A 93 -6.52 9.76 2.18
C LEU A 93 -6.33 8.72 3.30
N SER A 94 -5.14 8.13 3.42
CA SER A 94 -4.86 7.15 4.47
C SER A 94 -4.70 7.81 5.85
N ALA A 95 -4.00 8.95 5.90
CA ALA A 95 -3.80 9.74 7.12
C ALA A 95 -5.12 10.31 7.69
N ASP A 96 -6.07 10.70 6.82
CA ASP A 96 -7.41 11.12 7.25
C ASP A 96 -8.20 10.00 7.95
N GLN A 97 -7.78 8.74 7.76
CA GLN A 97 -8.33 7.57 8.44
C GLN A 97 -7.51 7.15 9.68
N GLY A 98 -6.47 7.92 10.03
CA GLY A 98 -5.63 7.67 11.22
C GLY A 98 -4.49 6.67 10.99
N ASP A 99 -4.08 6.43 9.74
CA ASP A 99 -2.87 5.67 9.45
C ASP A 99 -1.63 6.52 9.80
N THR A 100 -0.96 6.14 10.89
CA THR A 100 0.18 6.88 11.46
C THR A 100 1.39 6.89 10.53
N ASP A 101 1.59 5.85 9.72
CA ASP A 101 2.68 5.80 8.74
C ASP A 101 2.42 6.81 7.62
N ALA A 102 1.17 6.92 7.16
CA ALA A 102 0.76 7.92 6.18
C ALA A 102 0.85 9.36 6.73
N GLU A 103 0.44 9.59 7.97
CA GLU A 103 0.59 10.88 8.67
C GLU A 103 2.06 11.30 8.73
N TYR A 104 2.95 10.39 9.15
CA TYR A 104 4.38 10.64 9.17
C TYR A 104 4.93 10.96 7.77
N CYS A 105 4.53 10.19 6.74
CA CYS A 105 4.92 10.43 5.35
C CYS A 105 4.46 11.79 4.83
N LEU A 106 3.24 12.26 5.17
CA LEU A 106 2.78 13.61 4.84
C LEU A 106 3.61 14.68 5.52
N GLY A 107 3.96 14.47 6.79
CA GLY A 107 4.86 15.36 7.52
C GLY A 107 6.18 15.54 6.78
N LEU A 108 6.78 14.44 6.31
CA LEU A 108 8.00 14.45 5.49
C LEU A 108 7.78 15.14 4.13
N CYS A 109 6.65 14.89 3.46
CA CYS A 109 6.34 15.54 2.18
C CYS A 109 6.29 17.06 2.30
N TYR A 110 5.61 17.58 3.32
CA TYR A 110 5.53 19.02 3.57
C TYR A 110 6.85 19.62 4.10
N ARG A 111 7.62 18.87 4.89
CA ARG A 111 8.93 19.34 5.37
C ARG A 111 9.93 19.51 4.22
N ASP A 112 9.95 18.55 3.30
CA ASP A 112 10.97 18.44 2.26
C ASP A 112 10.51 19.00 0.90
N GLY A 113 9.24 19.40 0.78
CA GLY A 113 8.65 19.88 -0.48
C GLY A 113 8.53 18.76 -1.53
N ARG A 114 8.23 17.52 -1.11
CA ARG A 114 8.10 16.37 -2.01
C ARG A 114 6.68 16.26 -2.55
N GLY A 115 6.48 16.69 -3.78
CA GLY A 115 5.14 16.70 -4.43
C GLY A 115 4.23 17.82 -3.95
N THR A 116 4.80 18.79 -3.22
CA THR A 116 4.16 19.99 -2.68
C THR A 116 5.25 21.05 -2.44
N GLU A 117 4.87 22.30 -2.21
CA GLU A 117 5.79 23.28 -1.63
C GLU A 117 6.11 22.95 -0.17
N VAL A 118 7.24 23.44 0.32
CA VAL A 118 7.63 23.31 1.73
C VAL A 118 6.63 24.06 2.60
N ASP A 119 6.03 23.36 3.57
CA ASP A 119 5.08 23.92 4.53
C ASP A 119 5.37 23.32 5.92
N LEU A 120 6.18 24.03 6.71
CA LEU A 120 6.57 23.56 8.04
C LEU A 120 5.41 23.54 9.04
N GLY A 121 4.34 24.32 8.79
CA GLY A 121 3.14 24.32 9.61
C GLY A 121 2.36 23.02 9.41
N LYS A 122 2.10 22.64 8.16
CA LYS A 122 1.49 21.35 7.85
C LYS A 122 2.38 20.18 8.23
N ALA A 123 3.69 20.29 8.06
CA ALA A 123 4.63 19.25 8.48
C ALA A 123 4.49 18.98 9.99
N ARG A 124 4.54 20.03 10.82
CA ARG A 124 4.33 19.92 12.26
C ARG A 124 2.97 19.31 12.61
N TYR A 125 1.90 19.79 11.98
CA TYR A 125 0.55 19.27 12.21
C TYR A 125 0.47 17.75 12.01
N TRP A 126 1.04 17.24 10.91
CA TRP A 126 1.02 15.81 10.63
C TRP A 126 1.97 15.02 11.55
N PHE A 127 3.13 15.57 11.92
CA PHE A 127 4.03 14.93 12.89
C PHE A 127 3.46 14.88 14.31
N GLU A 128 2.58 15.81 14.70
CA GLU A 128 1.92 15.79 16.01
C GLU A 128 0.75 14.80 16.07
N ARG A 129 0.25 14.35 14.92
CA ARG A 129 -0.82 13.35 14.81
C ARG A 129 -0.28 11.90 14.78
N ALA A 130 0.85 11.70 14.10
CA ALA A 130 1.54 10.41 13.97
C ALA A 130 2.11 9.91 15.30
#